data_AF-A0A067SWN0-F1
#
_entry.id   AF-A0A067SWN0-F1
#
_cell.length_a   1.000
_cell.length_b   1.000
_cell.length_c   1.000
_cell.angle_alpha   90.00
_cell.angle_beta   90.00
_cell.angle_gamma   90.00
#
_symmetry.space_group_name_H-M   'P 1'
#
loop_
_entity.id
_entity.type
_entity.pdbx_description
1 polymer ?
#
loop_
_entity_poly.entity_id
_entity_poly.type
_entity_poly.pdbx_seq_one_letter_code
_entity_poly.pdbx_strand_id
1 'polypeptide(L)'
;MDPRNSDDNPPSLHSSLPQDQDTSMAFERIQSHDLFMRKSQELEAKERRIDEMLAKIQNWEACAKEMNVRTERAEARAADLVRQLKDMEERANVAEACISQGTLPMSSIGITRDCLPTFDPRLPFDAFTPDADSSMRNETEDPPRGEVRTKGKERERIPVNNQYLGHDADNEGEETDEEEDRDAAMNITGNEFSALSAVIPFGSMKFPKSIIGAGPALRLRTIHYKENNVGSTSTSMNGRTTEDLSPEINMGGRLMPSSSLEQAVIALTGCVTRLTEKISYLPRSGVDLAERKKKYGGPRTALFKLPPQRHTTPDRNGQLRAVRETMNTLLNIQHDADIVRANKVDEAVIAAYEAERGPGPTPPYAPAWGSIEGPWNYALLEIFMEAYMVKYVIRNEEQQEDICKMFMDRLRRLKKRVNQATQVVGETEVQMNERLLTRHRIVLANQRRNSRRNERYAVRSRITVQNAASQKGDGRVVWEHLDEVTATLGAGGMSSDESDVDDDGQKIYFVKKMSWRKLGLVSRMISVDRDRNFKNCYENIVGSGPRPRKRRVNATETSRRPIPGLPVNFYNDGWYSQLNEGQKKQLDAKPALDLIEFERVEG
;
A
#
# COMPACT_ATOMS: atom_id res chain seq x y z
N MET A 1 -64.86 -19.27 -2.42
CA MET A 1 -65.43 -18.65 -3.64
C MET A 1 -64.26 -18.28 -4.54
N ASP A 2 -64.24 -18.96 -5.68
CA ASP A 2 -63.56 -18.74 -6.96
C ASP A 2 -62.06 -18.37 -7.06
N PRO A 3 -61.25 -19.28 -7.64
CA PRO A 3 -59.98 -18.99 -8.30
C PRO A 3 -60.19 -18.77 -9.81
N ARG A 4 -59.40 -17.92 -10.47
CA ARG A 4 -59.27 -17.91 -11.94
C ARG A 4 -57.82 -17.80 -12.38
N ASN A 5 -57.30 -18.94 -12.78
CA ASN A 5 -56.21 -19.11 -13.74
C ASN A 5 -56.55 -18.37 -15.04
N SER A 6 -55.58 -17.66 -15.59
CA SER A 6 -55.61 -17.15 -16.96
C SER A 6 -54.38 -17.73 -17.66
N ASP A 7 -54.57 -18.90 -18.27
CA ASP A 7 -53.67 -19.48 -19.27
C ASP A 7 -53.98 -18.83 -20.62
N ASP A 8 -53.12 -17.93 -21.09
CA ASP A 8 -53.17 -17.40 -22.46
C ASP A 8 -52.04 -18.01 -23.28
N ASN A 9 -52.36 -19.12 -23.94
CA ASN A 9 -51.61 -19.67 -25.08
C ASN A 9 -52.12 -19.02 -26.37
N PRO A 10 -51.27 -18.41 -27.22
CA PRO A 10 -51.71 -17.88 -28.50
C PRO A 10 -51.91 -19.01 -29.54
N PRO A 11 -52.83 -18.81 -30.51
CA PRO A 11 -53.24 -19.85 -31.45
C PRO A 11 -52.24 -20.05 -32.58
N SER A 12 -51.93 -21.32 -32.86
CA SER A 12 -51.17 -21.76 -34.03
C SER A 12 -52.00 -21.56 -35.31
N LEU A 13 -51.70 -20.50 -36.05
CA LEU A 13 -52.17 -20.33 -37.43
C LEU A 13 -51.26 -21.10 -38.38
N HIS A 14 -51.71 -22.28 -38.80
CA HIS A 14 -51.22 -22.96 -39.99
C HIS A 14 -51.62 -22.14 -41.24
N SER A 15 -50.69 -21.35 -41.76
CA SER A 15 -50.80 -20.71 -43.07
C SER A 15 -49.92 -21.47 -44.06
N SER A 16 -50.58 -22.16 -44.98
CA SER A 16 -49.99 -22.85 -46.12
C SER A 16 -49.46 -21.82 -47.12
N LEU A 17 -48.15 -21.53 -47.08
CA LEU A 17 -47.49 -20.69 -48.08
C LEU A 17 -47.08 -21.54 -49.31
N PRO A 18 -47.22 -21.00 -50.54
CA PRO A 18 -46.78 -21.67 -51.74
C PRO A 18 -45.25 -21.74 -51.80
N GLN A 19 -44.78 -22.90 -52.22
CA GLN A 19 -43.38 -23.29 -52.33
C GLN A 19 -42.78 -22.71 -53.62
N ASP A 20 -42.37 -21.45 -53.59
CA ASP A 20 -41.61 -20.81 -54.67
C ASP A 20 -40.15 -21.32 -54.64
N GLN A 21 -39.79 -22.18 -55.58
CA GLN A 21 -38.46 -22.79 -55.71
C GLN A 21 -37.43 -21.92 -56.44
N ASP A 22 -37.76 -20.67 -56.83
CA ASP A 22 -36.89 -19.83 -57.67
C ASP A 22 -36.12 -18.70 -56.95
N THR A 23 -36.24 -18.56 -55.62
CA THR A 23 -35.53 -17.50 -54.86
C THR A 23 -34.20 -17.95 -54.25
N SER A 24 -33.82 -19.22 -54.39
CA SER A 24 -32.63 -19.80 -53.74
C SER A 24 -31.30 -19.22 -54.25
N MET A 25 -31.20 -18.89 -55.55
CA MET A 25 -29.94 -18.42 -56.15
C MET A 25 -29.63 -16.93 -55.92
N ALA A 26 -30.61 -16.12 -55.49
CA ALA A 26 -30.38 -14.72 -55.17
C ALA A 26 -29.85 -14.51 -53.74
N PHE A 27 -30.16 -15.43 -52.82
CA PHE A 27 -29.76 -15.33 -51.40
C PHE A 27 -28.28 -15.67 -51.17
N GLU A 28 -27.70 -16.62 -51.92
CA GLU A 28 -26.27 -16.94 -51.79
C GLU A 28 -25.36 -15.80 -52.26
N ARG A 29 -25.81 -14.99 -53.22
CA ARG A 29 -25.00 -13.86 -53.73
C ARG A 29 -24.90 -12.72 -52.71
N ILE A 30 -25.95 -12.46 -51.95
CA ILE A 30 -25.97 -11.39 -50.92
C ILE A 30 -25.11 -11.78 -49.72
N GLN A 31 -25.12 -13.04 -49.29
CA GLN A 31 -24.28 -13.51 -48.18
C GLN A 31 -22.77 -13.39 -48.49
N SER A 32 -22.39 -13.55 -49.76
CA SER A 32 -20.99 -13.43 -50.18
C SER A 32 -20.44 -12.00 -50.04
N HIS A 33 -21.28 -10.99 -50.27
CA HIS A 33 -20.89 -9.58 -50.20
C HIS A 33 -20.75 -9.10 -48.74
N ASP A 34 -21.68 -9.48 -47.86
CA ASP A 34 -21.60 -9.15 -46.43
C ASP A 34 -20.37 -9.78 -45.75
N LEU A 35 -20.03 -11.01 -46.11
CA LEU A 35 -18.83 -11.68 -45.60
C LEU A 35 -17.56 -10.96 -46.06
N PHE A 36 -17.52 -10.48 -47.30
CA PHE A 36 -16.41 -9.71 -47.83
C PHE A 36 -16.25 -8.37 -47.09
N MET A 37 -17.34 -7.63 -46.87
CA MET A 37 -17.32 -6.35 -46.15
C MET A 37 -16.86 -6.50 -44.70
N ARG A 38 -17.31 -7.56 -43.99
CA ARG A 38 -16.83 -7.85 -42.63
C ARG A 38 -15.33 -8.17 -42.59
N LYS A 39 -14.82 -8.97 -43.55
CA LYS A 39 -13.38 -9.25 -43.65
C LYS A 39 -12.57 -8.00 -43.97
N SER A 40 -13.09 -7.10 -44.80
CA SER A 40 -12.46 -5.81 -45.09
C SER A 40 -12.36 -4.94 -43.84
N GLN A 41 -13.46 -4.81 -43.07
CA GLN A 41 -13.48 -4.06 -41.80
C GLN A 41 -12.55 -4.68 -40.75
N GLU A 42 -12.46 -6.01 -40.68
CA GLU A 42 -11.54 -6.69 -39.76
C GLU A 42 -10.07 -6.44 -40.15
N LEU A 43 -9.76 -6.40 -41.45
CA LEU A 43 -8.42 -6.06 -41.93
C LEU A 43 -8.05 -4.61 -41.62
N GLU A 44 -8.95 -3.66 -41.86
CA GLU A 44 -8.74 -2.24 -41.50
C GLU A 44 -8.54 -2.07 -39.98
N ALA A 45 -9.32 -2.80 -39.16
CA ALA A 45 -9.16 -2.75 -37.71
C ALA A 45 -7.80 -3.33 -37.25
N LYS A 46 -7.30 -4.38 -37.94
CA LYS A 46 -5.97 -4.93 -37.69
C LYS A 46 -4.86 -3.96 -38.10
N GLU A 47 -5.00 -3.28 -39.24
CA GLU A 47 -4.05 -2.27 -39.71
C GLU A 47 -3.95 -1.10 -38.73
N ARG A 48 -5.08 -0.54 -38.28
CA ARG A 48 -5.09 0.51 -37.23
C ARG A 48 -4.41 0.07 -35.93
N ARG A 49 -4.59 -1.20 -35.55
CA ARG A 49 -3.95 -1.76 -34.35
C ARG A 49 -2.43 -1.91 -34.51
N ILE A 50 -1.96 -2.23 -35.72
CA ILE A 50 -0.53 -2.28 -36.04
C ILE A 50 0.05 -0.87 -35.98
N ASP A 51 -0.61 0.12 -36.58
CA ASP A 51 -0.18 1.52 -36.54
C ASP A 51 -0.11 2.07 -35.11
N GLU A 52 -1.12 1.76 -34.28
CA GLU A 52 -1.11 2.12 -32.85
C GLU A 52 0.07 1.48 -32.11
N MET A 53 0.39 0.22 -32.41
CA MET A 53 1.55 -0.47 -31.82
C MET A 53 2.86 0.15 -32.29
N LEU A 54 3.00 0.53 -33.56
CA LEU A 54 4.19 1.19 -34.09
C LEU A 54 4.40 2.57 -33.47
N ALA A 55 3.33 3.36 -33.30
CA ALA A 55 3.38 4.64 -32.60
C ALA A 55 3.85 4.48 -31.14
N LYS A 56 3.37 3.44 -30.45
CA LYS A 56 3.84 3.09 -29.09
C LYS A 56 5.32 2.74 -29.06
N ILE A 57 5.81 1.96 -30.03
CA ILE A 57 7.24 1.60 -30.13
C ILE A 57 8.09 2.87 -30.33
N GLN A 58 7.69 3.77 -31.23
CA GLN A 58 8.40 5.03 -31.47
C GLN A 58 8.44 5.92 -30.20
N ASN A 59 7.34 6.00 -29.45
CA ASN A 59 7.32 6.73 -28.18
C ASN A 59 8.26 6.10 -27.14
N TRP A 60 8.30 4.77 -27.06
CA TRP A 60 9.24 4.05 -26.20
C TRP A 60 10.71 4.32 -26.57
N GLU A 61 11.03 4.35 -27.86
CA GLU A 61 12.38 4.70 -28.33
C GLU A 61 12.76 6.15 -28.00
N ALA A 62 11.82 7.10 -28.13
CA ALA A 62 12.03 8.49 -27.74
C ALA A 62 12.29 8.62 -26.23
N CYS A 63 11.50 7.94 -25.40
CA CYS A 63 11.67 7.90 -23.95
C CYS A 63 13.01 7.26 -23.55
N ALA A 64 13.44 6.19 -24.23
CA ALA A 64 14.74 5.57 -24.01
C ALA A 64 15.90 6.51 -24.35
N LYS A 65 15.81 7.26 -25.45
CA LYS A 65 16.80 8.29 -25.81
C LYS A 65 16.87 9.39 -24.76
N GLU A 66 15.73 9.86 -24.24
CA GLU A 66 15.70 10.87 -23.18
C GLU A 66 16.33 10.35 -21.87
N MET A 67 16.07 9.10 -21.50
CA MET A 67 16.70 8.46 -20.34
C MET A 67 18.22 8.37 -20.48
N ASN A 68 18.74 8.07 -21.68
CA ASN A 68 20.18 8.06 -21.93
C ASN A 68 20.79 9.46 -21.74
N VAL A 69 20.16 10.51 -22.30
CA VAL A 69 20.61 11.90 -22.11
C VAL A 69 20.61 12.32 -20.63
N ARG A 70 19.60 11.89 -19.86
CA ARG A 70 19.57 12.13 -18.40
C ARG A 70 20.70 11.41 -17.66
N THR A 71 21.03 10.20 -18.09
CA THR A 71 22.12 9.40 -17.52
C THR A 71 23.48 10.06 -17.80
N GLU A 72 23.73 10.47 -19.04
CA GLU A 72 24.94 11.22 -19.42
C GLU A 72 25.08 12.53 -18.62
N ARG A 73 23.99 13.28 -18.43
CA ARG A 73 24.01 14.49 -17.57
C ARG A 73 24.30 14.18 -16.11
N ALA A 74 23.80 13.06 -15.59
CA ALA A 74 24.06 12.64 -14.21
C ALA A 74 25.52 12.22 -14.03
N GLU A 75 26.09 11.49 -14.99
CA GLU A 75 27.51 11.11 -15.02
C GLU A 75 28.41 12.34 -15.11
N ALA A 76 28.06 13.32 -15.96
CA ALA A 76 28.80 14.58 -16.06
C ALA A 76 28.82 15.36 -14.74
N ARG A 77 27.69 15.41 -14.02
CA ARG A 77 27.60 16.04 -12.68
C ARG A 77 28.42 15.27 -11.64
N ALA A 78 28.40 13.94 -11.68
CA ALA A 78 29.21 13.12 -10.77
C ALA A 78 30.70 13.36 -11.01
N ALA A 79 31.13 13.45 -12.28
CA ALA A 79 32.51 13.78 -12.63
C ALA A 79 32.94 15.17 -12.15
N ASP A 80 32.05 16.17 -12.20
CA ASP A 80 32.34 17.51 -11.69
C ASP A 80 32.49 17.54 -10.17
N LEU A 81 31.63 16.83 -9.43
CA LEU A 81 31.75 16.70 -7.97
C LEU A 81 33.06 16.01 -7.55
N VAL A 82 33.48 14.98 -8.30
CA VAL A 82 34.77 14.31 -8.05
C VAL A 82 35.94 15.28 -8.26
N ARG A 83 35.86 16.16 -9.27
CA ARG A 83 36.86 17.21 -9.49
C ARG A 83 36.89 18.22 -8.34
N GLN A 84 35.72 18.69 -7.90
CA GLN A 84 35.62 19.62 -6.76
C GLN A 84 36.19 19.02 -5.46
N LEU A 85 35.94 17.73 -5.20
CA LEU A 85 36.50 17.05 -4.03
C LEU A 85 38.03 16.95 -4.09
N LYS A 86 38.58 16.69 -5.27
CA LYS A 86 40.03 16.67 -5.48
C LYS A 86 40.66 18.05 -5.24
N ASP A 87 40.04 19.12 -5.75
CA ASP A 87 40.50 20.49 -5.52
C ASP A 87 40.39 20.90 -4.03
N MET A 88 39.42 20.35 -3.30
CA MET A 88 39.32 20.54 -1.84
C MET A 88 40.42 19.77 -1.09
N GLU A 89 40.72 18.54 -1.49
CA GLU A 89 41.79 17.72 -0.93
C GLU A 89 43.16 18.37 -1.14
N GLU A 90 43.44 18.90 -2.34
CA GLU A 90 44.67 19.64 -2.62
C GLU A 90 44.80 20.90 -1.75
N ARG A 91 43.71 21.66 -1.57
CA ARG A 91 43.70 22.82 -0.66
C ARG A 91 43.92 22.43 0.81
N ALA A 92 43.35 21.32 1.25
CA ALA A 92 43.57 20.81 2.60
C ALA A 92 45.04 20.41 2.83
N ASN A 93 45.64 19.70 1.86
CA ASN A 93 47.05 19.32 1.91
C ASN A 93 48.00 20.53 1.93
N VAL A 94 47.69 21.60 1.18
CA VAL A 94 48.46 22.86 1.22
C VAL A 94 48.32 23.53 2.59
N ALA A 95 47.12 23.55 3.18
CA ALA A 95 46.91 24.11 4.52
C ALA A 95 47.69 23.33 5.60
N GLU A 96 47.69 21.99 5.54
CA GLU A 96 48.47 21.15 6.45
C GLU A 96 49.99 21.37 6.30
N ALA A 97 50.48 21.56 5.07
CA ALA A 97 51.90 21.89 4.83
C ALA A 97 52.28 23.26 5.43
N CYS A 98 51.42 24.27 5.31
CA CYS A 98 51.63 25.60 5.92
C CYS A 98 51.67 25.52 7.45
N ILE A 99 50.78 24.72 8.06
CA ILE A 99 50.78 24.50 9.52
C ILE A 99 52.07 23.79 9.96
N SER A 100 52.54 22.82 9.18
CA SER A 100 53.75 22.05 9.49
C SER A 100 55.04 22.87 9.38
N GLN A 101 55.09 23.85 8.48
CA GLN A 101 56.25 24.76 8.32
C GLN A 101 56.21 25.96 9.28
N GLY A 102 55.04 26.27 9.84
CA GLY A 102 54.82 27.37 10.78
C GLY A 102 55.26 27.06 12.21
N THR A 103 56.45 26.51 12.43
CA THR A 103 57.09 26.48 13.76
C THR A 103 57.76 27.83 14.03
N LEU A 104 56.99 28.92 14.01
CA LEU A 104 57.48 30.20 14.50
C LEU A 104 57.47 30.18 16.04
N PRO A 105 58.54 30.63 16.70
CA PRO A 105 58.59 30.72 18.14
C PRO A 105 57.45 31.63 18.61
N MET A 106 56.53 31.07 19.41
CA MET A 106 55.49 31.83 20.08
C MET A 106 56.17 32.96 20.88
N SER A 107 56.15 34.14 20.28
CA SER A 107 56.48 35.38 20.97
C SER A 107 55.36 35.58 21.98
N SER A 108 55.73 35.55 23.26
CA SER A 108 54.86 35.83 24.40
C SER A 108 54.13 37.15 24.17
N ILE A 109 52.88 37.08 23.73
CA ILE A 109 51.98 38.23 23.70
C ILE A 109 51.52 38.42 25.14
N GLY A 110 52.13 39.40 25.80
CA GLY A 110 51.77 39.87 27.12
C GLY A 110 50.30 40.26 27.16
N ILE A 111 49.56 39.62 28.06
CA ILE A 111 48.20 39.99 28.43
C ILE A 111 48.29 41.30 29.20
N THR A 112 48.23 42.44 28.50
CA THR A 112 47.90 43.72 29.13
C THR A 112 46.40 43.73 29.40
N ARG A 113 46.09 43.45 30.66
CA ARG A 113 44.77 43.44 31.28
C ARG A 113 44.39 44.87 31.64
N ASP A 114 43.91 45.65 30.68
CA ASP A 114 43.22 46.91 30.94
C ASP A 114 42.30 47.25 29.75
N CYS A 115 41.16 47.87 30.05
CA CYS A 115 40.06 48.28 29.15
C CYS A 115 38.92 47.25 28.98
N LEU A 116 38.15 47.03 30.05
CA LEU A 116 36.72 46.76 29.94
C LEU A 116 35.97 48.11 29.86
N PRO A 117 35.02 48.29 28.93
CA PRO A 117 34.18 49.48 28.92
C PRO A 117 33.11 49.38 30.01
N THR A 118 33.07 50.41 30.86
CA THR A 118 32.08 50.67 31.89
C THR A 118 30.68 50.73 31.31
N PHE A 119 29.77 49.90 31.84
CA PHE A 119 28.35 49.84 31.48
C PHE A 119 27.62 51.02 32.16
N ASP A 120 27.00 51.90 31.37
CA ASP A 120 26.25 53.07 31.82
C ASP A 120 24.75 52.72 31.95
N PRO A 121 24.14 52.72 33.15
CA PRO A 121 22.76 52.31 33.35
C PRO A 121 21.85 53.53 33.49
N ARG A 122 21.68 54.33 32.44
CA ARG A 122 20.67 55.39 32.41
C ARG A 122 20.14 55.62 31.00
N LEU A 123 19.11 54.88 30.59
CA LEU A 123 18.03 55.32 29.69
C LEU A 123 16.86 54.31 29.73
N PRO A 124 15.61 54.76 29.47
CA PRO A 124 14.39 54.13 29.96
C PRO A 124 13.85 53.04 29.03
N PHE A 125 13.41 51.94 29.63
CA PHE A 125 12.67 50.87 28.97
C PHE A 125 11.19 51.26 28.94
N ASP A 126 10.71 51.73 27.79
CA ASP A 126 9.29 51.86 27.47
C ASP A 126 9.00 51.15 26.15
N ALA A 127 7.79 50.57 26.09
CA ALA A 127 7.17 49.83 24.99
C ALA A 127 7.61 48.38 24.81
N PHE A 128 6.82 47.45 25.38
CA PHE A 128 6.05 46.43 24.65
C PHE A 128 5.34 45.52 25.66
N THR A 129 4.10 45.88 26.03
CA THR A 129 3.11 44.96 26.61
C THR A 129 2.32 44.31 25.48
N PRO A 130 2.03 43.00 25.54
CA PRO A 130 0.87 42.43 24.90
C PRO A 130 -0.26 42.22 25.93
N ASP A 131 -1.43 42.72 25.57
CA ASP A 131 -2.72 42.55 26.24
C ASP A 131 -3.02 41.08 26.56
N ALA A 132 -3.29 40.81 27.84
CA ALA A 132 -3.96 39.61 28.30
C ALA A 132 -5.30 40.04 28.91
N ASP A 133 -6.35 39.99 28.08
CA ASP A 133 -7.73 40.17 28.52
C ASP A 133 -8.39 38.79 28.59
N SER A 134 -8.59 38.30 29.82
CA SER A 134 -9.37 37.10 30.14
C SER A 134 -10.01 37.27 31.50
N SER A 135 -11.11 38.02 31.48
CA SER A 135 -12.18 38.05 32.48
C SER A 135 -13.40 37.41 31.79
N MET A 136 -14.07 36.37 32.29
CA MET A 136 -14.88 36.33 33.50
C MET A 136 -15.13 34.87 33.88
N ARG A 137 -14.83 34.51 35.13
CA ARG A 137 -15.21 33.25 35.77
C ARG A 137 -16.33 33.59 36.76
N ASN A 138 -17.57 33.17 36.47
CA ASN A 138 -18.65 33.23 37.45
C ASN A 138 -18.64 31.92 38.25
N GLU A 139 -18.50 32.09 39.56
CA GLU A 139 -18.70 31.08 40.57
C GLU A 139 -20.19 30.71 40.64
N THR A 140 -20.50 29.43 40.75
CA THR A 140 -21.82 28.99 41.24
C THR A 140 -21.59 27.83 42.19
N GLU A 141 -22.21 28.02 43.35
CA GLU A 141 -22.07 27.29 44.61
C GLU A 141 -22.53 25.83 44.53
N ASP A 142 -21.83 24.96 45.26
CA ASP A 142 -22.21 23.57 45.53
C ASP A 142 -23.30 23.49 46.61
N PRO A 143 -24.33 22.64 46.46
CA PRO A 143 -25.13 22.13 47.57
C PRO A 143 -24.81 20.65 47.91
N PRO A 144 -25.21 20.17 49.11
CA PRO A 144 -24.48 19.15 49.85
C PRO A 144 -24.79 17.70 49.44
N ARG A 145 -23.81 16.84 49.69
CA ARG A 145 -23.86 15.38 49.54
C ARG A 145 -24.97 14.76 50.39
N GLY A 146 -25.97 14.18 49.71
CA GLY A 146 -26.93 13.24 50.29
C GLY A 146 -26.60 11.81 49.88
N GLU A 147 -26.42 10.93 50.87
CA GLU A 147 -26.29 9.48 50.72
C GLU A 147 -27.49 8.87 49.99
N VAL A 148 -27.25 8.08 48.93
CA VAL A 148 -28.29 7.20 48.36
C VAL A 148 -27.76 5.77 48.19
N ARG A 149 -28.16 4.99 49.18
CA ARG A 149 -28.40 3.54 49.25
C ARG A 149 -28.70 2.86 47.90
N THR A 150 -27.85 1.93 47.48
CA THR A 150 -28.09 1.04 46.34
C THR A 150 -29.16 -0.01 46.66
N LYS A 151 -30.32 0.04 45.98
CA LYS A 151 -31.25 -1.08 45.86
C LYS A 151 -31.40 -1.45 44.39
N GLY A 152 -31.26 -2.76 44.12
CA GLY A 152 -31.35 -3.34 42.79
C GLY A 152 -32.70 -3.12 42.13
N LYS A 153 -32.70 -3.12 40.79
CA LYS A 153 -33.90 -3.07 39.96
C LYS A 153 -33.89 -4.22 38.96
N GLU A 154 -34.93 -5.02 39.09
CA GLU A 154 -35.37 -6.06 38.16
C GLU A 154 -35.68 -5.48 36.78
N ARG A 155 -35.52 -6.33 35.76
CA ARG A 155 -35.87 -6.07 34.36
C ARG A 155 -37.38 -6.22 34.17
N GLU A 156 -38.09 -5.11 33.93
CA GLU A 156 -39.40 -5.14 33.28
C GLU A 156 -39.25 -5.02 31.76
N ARG A 157 -39.94 -5.92 31.03
CA ARG A 157 -40.05 -5.93 29.58
C ARG A 157 -41.17 -4.97 29.15
N ILE A 158 -40.87 -4.08 28.21
CA ILE A 158 -41.87 -3.26 27.50
C ILE A 158 -42.10 -3.89 26.10
N PRO A 159 -43.36 -4.02 25.64
CA PRO A 159 -43.68 -4.57 24.33
C PRO A 159 -43.48 -3.55 23.20
N VAL A 160 -42.89 -3.99 22.10
CA VAL A 160 -42.72 -3.21 20.86
C VAL A 160 -43.99 -3.33 20.03
N ASN A 161 -44.64 -2.20 19.78
CA ASN A 161 -45.77 -2.07 18.87
C ASN A 161 -45.25 -1.65 17.49
N ASN A 162 -45.53 -2.45 16.47
CA ASN A 162 -44.97 -2.30 15.13
C ASN A 162 -46.11 -2.15 14.13
N GLN A 163 -46.41 -0.91 13.72
CA GLN A 163 -47.29 -0.60 12.61
C GLN A 163 -46.98 0.82 12.13
N TYR A 164 -46.31 0.97 10.99
CA TYR A 164 -46.70 1.91 9.92
C TYR A 164 -45.88 1.61 8.64
N LEU A 165 -46.60 1.35 7.56
CA LEU A 165 -46.14 1.14 6.20
C LEU A 165 -45.71 2.47 5.54
N GLY A 166 -44.72 2.39 4.64
CA GLY A 166 -44.99 2.68 3.22
C GLY A 166 -44.27 3.85 2.56
N HIS A 167 -43.49 3.49 1.53
CA HIS A 167 -43.10 4.25 0.32
C HIS A 167 -42.10 5.40 0.44
N ASP A 168 -40.88 5.19 -0.05
CA ASP A 168 -40.41 5.81 -1.30
C ASP A 168 -39.21 5.05 -1.91
N ALA A 169 -39.14 5.10 -3.23
CA ALA A 169 -38.40 4.24 -4.13
C ALA A 169 -36.93 4.68 -4.36
N ASP A 170 -36.10 3.68 -4.67
CA ASP A 170 -34.90 3.74 -5.52
C ASP A 170 -33.89 4.86 -5.26
N ASN A 171 -33.15 4.72 -4.16
CA ASN A 171 -31.79 5.25 -4.10
C ASN A 171 -30.88 4.12 -3.62
N GLU A 172 -30.16 3.47 -4.54
CA GLU A 172 -29.07 2.54 -4.23
C GLU A 172 -27.90 3.33 -3.61
N GLY A 173 -28.12 3.79 -2.38
CA GLY A 173 -27.10 4.28 -1.49
C GLY A 173 -26.37 3.08 -0.92
N GLU A 174 -25.12 2.95 -1.35
CA GLU A 174 -24.09 2.08 -0.77
C GLU A 174 -24.21 2.05 0.77
N GLU A 175 -24.84 0.99 1.30
CA GLU A 175 -25.02 0.72 2.73
C GLU A 175 -23.65 0.75 3.42
N THR A 176 -23.38 1.80 4.19
CA THR A 176 -22.35 1.78 5.21
C THR A 176 -22.98 1.31 6.49
N ASP A 177 -22.83 0.02 6.79
CA ASP A 177 -23.29 -0.63 8.01
C ASP A 177 -22.89 0.16 9.25
N GLU A 178 -23.90 0.70 9.92
CA GLU A 178 -23.83 1.36 11.22
C GLU A 178 -23.72 0.27 12.30
N GLU A 179 -22.51 0.05 12.81
CA GLU A 179 -22.29 -0.73 14.03
C GLU A 179 -22.26 0.27 15.21
N GLU A 180 -23.31 0.24 16.03
CA GLU A 180 -23.46 0.94 17.31
C GLU A 180 -22.27 0.67 18.24
N ASP A 181 -21.32 1.61 18.33
CA ASP A 181 -20.24 1.56 19.33
C ASP A 181 -20.47 2.65 20.39
N ARG A 182 -20.91 2.19 21.57
CA ARG A 182 -20.96 2.94 22.83
C ARG A 182 -19.56 3.29 23.33
N ASP A 183 -19.36 4.57 23.61
CA ASP A 183 -18.41 5.25 24.51
C ASP A 183 -17.05 4.60 24.85
N ALA A 184 -15.99 5.31 24.47
CA ALA A 184 -14.80 5.53 25.32
C ALA A 184 -14.05 6.79 24.84
N ALA A 185 -14.55 7.95 25.23
CA ALA A 185 -13.77 9.19 25.21
C ALA A 185 -12.71 9.12 26.32
N MET A 186 -11.44 9.23 25.96
CA MET A 186 -10.36 9.53 26.91
C MET A 186 -9.53 10.68 26.35
N ASN A 187 -9.61 11.79 27.07
CA ASN A 187 -8.70 12.92 27.05
C ASN A 187 -7.27 12.43 27.34
N ILE A 188 -6.30 12.87 26.54
CA ILE A 188 -4.89 12.82 26.92
C ILE A 188 -4.33 14.23 26.73
N THR A 189 -4.27 14.92 27.85
CA THR A 189 -3.50 16.14 28.10
C THR A 189 -2.00 15.86 27.97
N GLY A 190 -1.28 16.86 27.49
CA GLY A 190 0.16 16.81 27.26
C GLY A 190 0.97 16.73 28.55
N ASN A 191 2.17 16.20 28.43
CA ASN A 191 3.21 16.38 29.42
C ASN A 191 4.56 16.58 28.73
N GLU A 192 5.24 17.64 29.15
CA GLU A 192 6.55 18.11 28.71
C GLU A 192 7.66 17.18 29.18
N PHE A 193 8.75 17.06 28.42
CA PHE A 193 10.08 16.83 28.99
C PHE A 193 11.17 17.40 28.07
N SER A 194 12.00 18.26 28.67
CA SER A 194 13.18 18.89 28.10
C SER A 194 14.47 18.22 28.60
N ALA A 195 15.51 18.33 27.77
CA ALA A 195 16.94 18.41 28.10
C ALA A 195 17.78 17.12 28.27
N LEU A 196 18.72 16.87 27.35
CA LEU A 196 20.17 17.20 27.43
C LEU A 196 20.96 16.30 26.46
N SER A 197 21.71 16.95 25.56
CA SER A 197 22.58 16.31 24.56
C SER A 197 24.02 16.32 25.07
N ALA A 198 24.63 15.14 25.23
CA ALA A 198 26.06 14.98 25.45
C ALA A 198 26.67 14.22 24.27
N VAL A 199 27.66 14.85 23.63
CA VAL A 199 28.37 14.33 22.46
C VAL A 199 29.48 13.38 22.94
N ILE A 200 29.41 12.11 22.52
CA ILE A 200 30.46 11.11 22.73
C ILE A 200 31.09 10.77 21.37
N PRO A 201 32.43 10.73 21.23
CA PRO A 201 33.09 10.50 19.95
C PRO A 201 33.06 9.01 19.56
N PHE A 202 32.62 8.73 18.32
CA PHE A 202 32.51 7.39 17.76
C PHE A 202 33.85 6.90 17.18
N GLY A 203 34.63 6.18 17.98
CA GLY A 203 35.80 5.41 17.54
C GLY A 203 35.50 3.91 17.39
N SER A 204 35.53 3.41 16.15
CA SER A 204 35.76 2.01 15.73
C SER A 204 35.03 0.86 16.47
N MET A 205 33.71 0.90 16.63
CA MET A 205 32.94 -0.27 17.09
C MET A 205 32.55 -1.19 15.92
N LYS A 206 33.01 -2.45 15.96
CA LYS A 206 32.46 -3.54 15.13
C LYS A 206 31.03 -3.82 15.59
N PHE A 207 30.04 -3.44 14.79
CA PHE A 207 28.63 -3.65 15.12
C PHE A 207 28.29 -5.16 15.19
N PRO A 208 27.65 -5.64 16.27
CA PRO A 208 27.13 -7.00 16.34
C PRO A 208 26.02 -7.20 15.29
N LYS A 209 25.98 -8.40 14.71
CA LYS A 209 24.95 -8.83 13.74
C LYS A 209 23.56 -8.64 14.36
N SER A 210 22.73 -7.82 13.72
CA SER A 210 21.28 -7.60 13.92
C SER A 210 20.75 -7.44 15.36
N ILE A 211 20.35 -6.21 15.72
CA ILE A 211 19.78 -5.81 17.03
C ILE A 211 18.38 -6.41 17.34
N ILE A 212 17.76 -7.10 16.39
CA ILE A 212 16.56 -7.91 16.62
C ILE A 212 17.02 -9.35 16.43
N GLY A 213 17.31 -10.05 17.53
CA GLY A 213 17.69 -11.46 17.48
C GLY A 213 16.63 -12.27 16.74
N ALA A 214 17.02 -13.35 16.07
CA ALA A 214 16.05 -14.41 15.83
C ALA A 214 15.43 -14.77 17.20
N GLY A 215 14.12 -14.91 17.29
CA GLY A 215 13.49 -15.43 18.51
C GLY A 215 14.06 -16.82 18.85
N PRO A 216 13.62 -17.47 19.94
CA PRO A 216 13.95 -18.88 20.16
C PRO A 216 13.60 -19.63 18.88
N ALA A 217 14.63 -20.03 18.12
CA ALA A 217 14.49 -20.32 16.70
C ALA A 217 13.54 -21.50 16.55
N LEU A 218 12.27 -21.24 16.24
CA LEU A 218 11.31 -22.32 16.04
C LEU A 218 11.80 -23.11 14.84
N ARG A 219 12.28 -24.32 15.10
CA ARG A 219 12.71 -25.23 14.05
C ARG A 219 11.44 -25.78 13.44
N LEU A 220 11.08 -25.24 12.28
CA LEU A 220 10.03 -25.81 11.45
C LEU A 220 10.66 -26.91 10.60
N ARG A 221 9.99 -28.05 10.50
CA ARG A 221 10.38 -29.13 9.57
C ARG A 221 9.21 -29.45 8.68
N THR A 222 9.52 -29.69 7.41
CA THR A 222 8.53 -30.18 6.44
C THR A 222 8.09 -31.57 6.87
N ILE A 223 6.78 -31.81 6.89
CA ILE A 223 6.24 -33.15 7.05
C ILE A 223 6.34 -33.80 5.67
N HIS A 224 7.45 -34.48 5.40
CA HIS A 224 7.45 -35.42 4.30
C HIS A 224 6.53 -36.56 4.70
N TYR A 225 5.35 -36.61 4.09
CA TYR A 225 4.59 -37.84 3.99
C TYR A 225 5.53 -38.87 3.37
N LYS A 226 6.17 -39.68 4.21
CA LYS A 226 6.71 -40.96 3.75
C LYS A 226 5.47 -41.69 3.27
N GLU A 227 5.23 -41.66 1.97
CA GLU A 227 4.36 -42.63 1.33
C GLU A 227 4.90 -43.98 1.77
N ASN A 228 4.21 -44.57 2.75
CA ASN A 228 4.46 -45.92 3.19
C ASN A 228 4.08 -46.78 1.99
N ASN A 229 5.04 -46.96 1.10
CA ASN A 229 5.02 -47.94 0.05
C ASN A 229 5.13 -49.30 0.76
N VAL A 230 4.02 -49.73 1.38
CA VAL A 230 3.81 -51.09 1.88
C VAL A 230 3.68 -51.96 0.64
N GLY A 231 4.82 -52.18 0.00
CA GLY A 231 5.00 -53.16 -1.06
C GLY A 231 4.88 -54.53 -0.43
N SER A 232 3.83 -55.23 -0.84
CA SER A 232 3.66 -56.67 -0.79
C SER A 232 4.98 -57.42 -0.80
N THR A 233 5.14 -58.29 0.20
CA THR A 233 6.06 -59.43 0.17
C THR A 233 5.86 -60.24 -1.12
N SER A 234 6.76 -60.08 -2.08
CA SER A 234 7.04 -61.12 -3.07
C SER A 234 8.49 -61.55 -2.94
N THR A 235 8.64 -62.72 -2.35
CA THR A 235 9.78 -63.63 -2.45
C THR A 235 10.35 -63.67 -3.87
N SER A 236 11.62 -63.30 -4.03
CA SER A 236 12.41 -63.75 -5.16
C SER A 236 13.89 -63.76 -4.76
N MET A 237 14.46 -64.96 -4.81
CA MET A 237 15.88 -65.24 -4.61
C MET A 237 16.71 -64.83 -5.84
N ASN A 238 18.03 -64.89 -5.64
CA ASN A 238 19.13 -64.75 -6.62
C ASN A 238 19.52 -63.29 -6.87
N GLY A 239 20.78 -62.90 -6.91
CA GLY A 239 22.06 -63.61 -6.87
C GLY A 239 23.14 -62.58 -7.22
N ARG A 240 24.35 -62.82 -6.73
CA ARG A 240 25.57 -62.01 -6.97
C ARG A 240 25.80 -61.75 -8.46
N THR A 241 26.30 -60.56 -8.81
CA THR A 241 27.66 -60.36 -9.37
C THR A 241 28.00 -58.88 -9.52
N THR A 242 29.22 -58.58 -9.13
CA THR A 242 30.08 -57.41 -9.41
C THR A 242 30.35 -57.25 -10.90
N GLU A 243 30.36 -56.02 -11.41
CA GLU A 243 31.02 -55.49 -12.63
C GLU A 243 30.52 -54.03 -12.77
N ASP A 244 31.24 -52.98 -12.39
CA ASP A 244 32.51 -52.45 -12.92
C ASP A 244 32.48 -52.23 -14.44
N LEU A 245 31.85 -51.13 -14.88
CA LEU A 245 31.99 -50.59 -16.24
C LEU A 245 31.99 -49.06 -16.19
N SER A 246 33.20 -48.50 -16.21
CA SER A 246 33.46 -47.15 -16.68
C SER A 246 33.49 -47.15 -18.21
N PRO A 247 32.94 -46.14 -18.91
CA PRO A 247 33.05 -46.07 -20.36
C PRO A 247 34.43 -45.53 -20.78
N GLU A 248 35.20 -46.36 -21.47
CA GLU A 248 36.38 -45.96 -22.23
C GLU A 248 35.98 -45.02 -23.37
N ILE A 249 36.42 -43.75 -23.28
CA ILE A 249 36.37 -42.82 -24.41
C ILE A 249 37.69 -42.94 -25.17
N ASN A 250 37.56 -43.53 -26.35
CA ASN A 250 38.58 -43.67 -27.39
C ASN A 250 39.01 -42.28 -27.92
N MET A 251 40.15 -41.77 -27.47
CA MET A 251 40.75 -40.53 -27.97
C MET A 251 41.79 -40.87 -29.04
N GLY A 252 41.35 -40.83 -30.30
CA GLY A 252 42.21 -40.87 -31.47
C GLY A 252 43.21 -39.72 -31.50
N GLY A 253 44.42 -40.02 -31.95
CA GLY A 253 45.60 -39.17 -31.89
C GLY A 253 45.40 -37.75 -32.41
N ARG A 254 45.81 -36.78 -31.59
CA ARG A 254 46.12 -35.42 -32.01
C ARG A 254 47.44 -35.00 -31.37
N LEU A 255 48.23 -34.31 -32.19
CA LEU A 255 49.54 -33.71 -31.88
C LEU A 255 49.59 -33.11 -30.47
N MET A 256 50.57 -33.59 -29.69
CA MET A 256 50.89 -33.04 -28.38
C MET A 256 51.39 -31.60 -28.52
N PRO A 257 50.78 -30.61 -27.84
CA PRO A 257 51.35 -29.27 -27.75
C PRO A 257 52.66 -29.33 -26.94
N SER A 258 53.74 -28.87 -27.55
CA SER A 258 55.12 -28.96 -27.03
C SER A 258 55.47 -27.86 -26.03
N SER A 259 54.49 -27.10 -25.55
CA SER A 259 54.71 -26.04 -24.57
C SER A 259 53.86 -26.22 -23.30
N SER A 260 54.52 -26.09 -22.16
CA SER A 260 53.90 -26.13 -20.81
C SER A 260 52.74 -25.13 -20.66
N LEU A 261 52.78 -24.02 -21.41
CA LEU A 261 51.74 -23.00 -21.38
C LEU A 261 50.44 -23.50 -22.05
N GLU A 262 50.52 -24.16 -23.20
CA GLU A 262 49.35 -24.66 -23.91
C GLU A 262 48.65 -25.76 -23.12
N GLN A 263 49.41 -26.63 -22.44
CA GLN A 263 48.84 -27.61 -21.50
C GLN A 263 48.14 -26.94 -20.32
N ALA A 264 48.71 -25.87 -19.77
CA ALA A 264 48.07 -25.11 -18.69
C ALA A 264 46.77 -24.42 -19.16
N VAL A 265 46.75 -23.88 -20.38
CA VAL A 265 45.55 -23.26 -20.96
C VAL A 265 44.46 -24.29 -21.23
N ILE A 266 44.79 -25.47 -21.76
CA ILE A 266 43.83 -26.55 -21.99
C ILE A 266 43.28 -27.07 -20.64
N ALA A 267 44.15 -27.23 -19.64
CA ALA A 267 43.75 -27.66 -18.30
C ALA A 267 42.81 -26.64 -17.63
N LEU A 268 43.15 -25.35 -17.68
CA LEU A 268 42.30 -24.26 -17.19
C LEU A 268 40.96 -24.20 -17.92
N THR A 269 40.96 -24.34 -19.25
CA THR A 269 39.74 -24.35 -20.06
C THR A 269 38.84 -25.51 -19.65
N GLY A 270 39.41 -26.71 -19.44
CA GLY A 270 38.69 -27.88 -18.95
C GLY A 270 38.19 -27.78 -17.50
N CYS A 271 38.83 -26.96 -16.67
CA CYS A 271 38.35 -26.65 -15.32
C CYS A 271 37.19 -25.64 -15.35
N VAL A 272 37.29 -24.61 -16.20
CA VAL A 272 36.23 -23.61 -16.38
C VAL A 272 34.98 -24.26 -16.96
N THR A 273 35.08 -25.14 -17.96
CA THR A 273 33.90 -25.83 -18.52
C THR A 273 33.20 -26.71 -17.49
N ARG A 274 33.96 -27.48 -16.69
CA ARG A 274 33.39 -28.29 -15.60
C ARG A 274 32.77 -27.47 -14.48
N LEU A 275 33.31 -26.28 -14.20
CA LEU A 275 32.72 -25.34 -13.26
C LEU A 275 31.39 -24.79 -13.81
N THR A 276 31.36 -24.41 -15.09
CA THR A 276 30.17 -23.92 -15.78
C THR A 276 29.08 -24.99 -15.83
N GLU A 277 29.41 -26.25 -16.13
CA GLU A 277 28.47 -27.37 -16.07
C GLU A 277 27.91 -27.54 -14.65
N LYS A 278 28.76 -27.57 -13.62
CA LYS A 278 28.31 -27.68 -12.23
C LYS A 278 27.41 -26.52 -11.79
N ILE A 279 27.64 -25.32 -12.31
CA ILE A 279 26.77 -24.16 -12.08
C ILE A 279 25.43 -24.33 -12.79
N SER A 280 25.39 -24.90 -13.99
CA SER A 280 24.13 -25.17 -14.72
C SER A 280 23.29 -26.32 -14.15
N TYR A 281 23.87 -27.26 -13.41
CA TYR A 281 23.16 -28.37 -12.77
C TYR A 281 22.68 -28.10 -11.33
N LEU A 282 22.93 -26.92 -10.76
CA LEU A 282 22.27 -26.54 -9.52
C LEU A 282 20.76 -26.43 -9.77
N PRO A 283 19.90 -27.12 -8.99
CA PRO A 283 18.47 -27.11 -9.23
C PRO A 283 17.96 -25.68 -9.17
N ARG A 284 17.51 -25.22 -10.33
CA ARG A 284 16.91 -23.92 -10.60
C ARG A 284 15.53 -23.89 -9.93
N SER A 285 15.51 -23.85 -8.60
CA SER A 285 14.36 -23.37 -7.84
C SER A 285 14.14 -21.93 -8.30
N GLY A 286 13.07 -21.73 -9.07
CA GLY A 286 12.78 -20.54 -9.86
C GLY A 286 12.42 -19.31 -9.03
N VAL A 287 13.33 -18.86 -8.15
CA VAL A 287 13.23 -17.55 -7.52
C VAL A 287 14.56 -16.84 -7.77
N ASP A 288 14.54 -15.95 -8.77
CA ASP A 288 15.66 -15.12 -9.14
C ASP A 288 16.17 -14.32 -7.93
N LEU A 289 17.33 -14.69 -7.41
CA LEU A 289 17.97 -14.02 -6.29
C LEU A 289 18.28 -12.55 -6.60
N ALA A 290 18.44 -12.19 -7.88
CA ALA A 290 18.65 -10.81 -8.32
C ALA A 290 17.36 -9.99 -8.20
N GLU A 291 16.21 -10.54 -8.58
CA GLU A 291 14.90 -9.94 -8.30
C GLU A 291 14.62 -9.87 -6.79
N ARG A 292 15.05 -10.87 -6.01
CA ARG A 292 14.88 -10.85 -4.55
C ARG A 292 15.75 -9.79 -3.86
N LYS A 293 16.99 -9.57 -4.33
CA LYS A 293 17.83 -8.44 -3.89
C LYS A 293 17.23 -7.09 -4.30
N LYS A 294 16.63 -6.99 -5.50
CA LYS A 294 15.88 -5.79 -5.92
C LYS A 294 14.63 -5.56 -5.08
N LYS A 295 13.92 -6.63 -4.68
CA LYS A 295 12.65 -6.54 -3.93
C LYS A 295 12.84 -6.28 -2.43
N TYR A 296 13.91 -6.78 -1.81
CA TYR A 296 14.10 -6.69 -0.35
C TYR A 296 15.34 -5.92 0.11
N GLY A 297 16.26 -5.58 -0.79
CA GLY A 297 17.54 -4.96 -0.44
C GLY A 297 18.47 -5.92 0.34
N GLY A 298 19.77 -5.63 0.35
CA GLY A 298 20.75 -6.42 1.10
C GLY A 298 20.46 -6.49 2.61
N PRO A 299 21.18 -7.33 3.37
CA PRO A 299 20.96 -7.55 4.80
C PRO A 299 21.03 -6.21 5.55
N ARG A 300 19.85 -5.70 5.93
CA ARG A 300 19.68 -4.37 6.50
C ARG A 300 20.22 -4.35 7.93
N THR A 301 21.33 -3.63 8.14
CA THR A 301 21.67 -3.04 9.44
C THR A 301 20.49 -2.15 9.88
N ALA A 302 20.38 -1.88 11.18
CA ALA A 302 19.25 -1.23 11.85
C ALA A 302 18.97 0.24 11.42
N LEU A 303 18.78 0.47 10.13
CA LEU A 303 18.37 1.73 9.56
C LEU A 303 16.91 1.99 9.92
N PHE A 304 16.69 3.16 10.51
CA PHE A 304 15.43 3.88 10.64
C PHE A 304 14.43 3.41 9.58
N LYS A 305 13.28 2.89 10.01
CA LYS A 305 12.20 2.54 9.09
C LYS A 305 11.74 3.81 8.43
N LEU A 306 12.16 4.01 7.18
CA LEU A 306 11.50 4.96 6.33
C LEU A 306 10.01 4.58 6.30
N PRO A 307 9.09 5.54 6.47
CA PRO A 307 7.66 5.30 6.33
C PRO A 307 7.38 4.50 5.06
N PRO A 308 6.34 3.65 5.03
CA PRO A 308 5.97 2.87 3.84
C PRO A 308 6.06 3.78 2.63
N GLN A 309 7.00 3.48 1.74
CA GLN A 309 7.30 4.31 0.58
C GLN A 309 6.06 4.21 -0.30
N ARG A 310 5.14 5.17 -0.17
CA ARG A 310 4.05 5.33 -1.12
C ARG A 310 4.77 5.53 -2.44
N HIS A 311 4.53 4.65 -3.41
CA HIS A 311 5.13 4.73 -4.75
C HIS A 311 4.55 5.91 -5.54
N THR A 312 4.38 7.07 -4.92
CA THR A 312 4.25 8.32 -5.65
C THR A 312 5.65 8.79 -5.97
N THR A 313 5.92 9.02 -7.24
CA THR A 313 7.18 9.65 -7.65
C THR A 313 7.29 10.99 -6.92
N PRO A 314 8.50 11.36 -6.44
CA PRO A 314 8.70 12.65 -5.77
C PRO A 314 8.23 13.82 -6.64
N ASP A 315 8.38 13.69 -7.96
CA ASP A 315 7.88 14.62 -8.96
C ASP A 315 6.35 14.80 -8.90
N ARG A 316 5.59 13.69 -8.91
CA ARG A 316 4.12 13.74 -8.78
C ARG A 316 3.67 14.36 -7.45
N ASN A 317 4.40 14.13 -6.36
CA ASN A 317 4.10 14.78 -5.08
C ASN A 317 4.37 16.30 -5.14
N GLY A 318 5.40 16.72 -5.86
CA GLY A 318 5.67 18.14 -6.16
C GLY A 318 4.53 18.77 -6.96
N GLN A 319 4.10 18.11 -8.03
CA GLN A 319 2.98 18.55 -8.86
C GLN A 319 1.68 18.65 -8.06
N LEU A 320 1.33 17.64 -7.25
CA LEU A 320 0.16 17.67 -6.38
C LEU A 320 0.19 18.84 -5.38
N ARG A 321 1.38 19.19 -4.87
CA ARG A 321 1.57 20.34 -3.98
C ARG A 321 1.34 21.65 -4.72
N ALA A 322 1.93 21.80 -5.91
CA ALA A 322 1.76 22.97 -6.76
C ALA A 322 0.29 23.18 -7.17
N VAL A 323 -0.40 22.12 -7.61
CA VAL A 323 -1.83 22.13 -7.91
C VAL A 323 -2.62 22.58 -6.69
N ARG A 324 -2.26 22.07 -5.50
CA ARG A 324 -2.95 22.42 -4.26
C ARG A 324 -2.84 23.91 -3.96
N GLU A 325 -1.64 24.46 -4.04
CA GLU A 325 -1.32 25.85 -3.74
C GLU A 325 -1.97 26.83 -4.73
N THR A 326 -1.85 26.56 -6.03
CA THR A 326 -2.47 27.41 -7.06
C THR A 326 -3.98 27.43 -6.92
N MET A 327 -4.62 26.28 -6.74
CA MET A 327 -6.08 26.21 -6.57
C MET A 327 -6.55 26.75 -5.22
N ASN A 328 -5.75 26.69 -4.15
CA ASN A 328 -6.04 27.37 -2.88
C ASN A 328 -6.09 28.89 -3.06
N THR A 329 -5.10 29.42 -3.80
CA THR A 329 -5.05 30.85 -4.12
C THR A 329 -6.25 31.25 -4.98
N LEU A 330 -6.56 30.47 -6.02
CA LEU A 330 -7.65 30.73 -6.96
C LEU A 330 -9.02 30.73 -6.27
N LEU A 331 -9.29 29.72 -5.44
CA LEU A 331 -10.58 29.58 -4.74
C LEU A 331 -10.66 30.39 -3.43
N ASN A 332 -9.61 31.14 -3.09
CA ASN A 332 -9.49 31.89 -1.85
C ASN A 332 -9.73 31.02 -0.58
N ILE A 333 -9.09 29.85 -0.52
CA ILE A 333 -9.13 28.93 0.64
C ILE A 333 -7.72 28.66 1.17
N GLN A 334 -7.54 28.55 2.48
CA GLN A 334 -6.25 28.18 3.08
C GLN A 334 -6.10 26.66 3.15
N HIS A 335 -7.18 25.98 3.52
CA HIS A 335 -7.25 24.54 3.69
C HIS A 335 -8.48 23.95 2.99
N ASP A 336 -8.40 22.67 2.61
CA ASP A 336 -9.54 21.94 2.01
C ASP A 336 -10.78 21.87 2.94
N ALA A 337 -10.66 22.23 4.22
CA ALA A 337 -11.79 22.31 5.14
C ALA A 337 -12.57 23.63 4.98
N ASP A 338 -11.91 24.69 4.51
CA ASP A 338 -12.50 26.03 4.37
C ASP A 338 -13.47 26.11 3.19
N ILE A 339 -13.40 25.14 2.25
CA ILE A 339 -14.30 25.07 1.09
C ILE A 339 -15.78 25.00 1.48
N VAL A 340 -16.08 24.50 2.67
CA VAL A 340 -17.45 24.43 3.20
C VAL A 340 -18.02 25.84 3.43
N ARG A 341 -17.14 26.80 3.77
CA ARG A 341 -17.50 28.21 4.01
C ARG A 341 -17.24 29.10 2.80
N ALA A 342 -16.64 28.56 1.74
CA ALA A 342 -16.32 29.31 0.54
C ALA A 342 -17.59 29.71 -0.23
N ASN A 343 -17.45 30.74 -1.05
CA ASN A 343 -18.56 31.29 -1.83
C ASN A 343 -19.20 30.20 -2.71
N LYS A 344 -20.54 30.22 -2.74
CA LYS A 344 -21.33 29.42 -3.69
C LYS A 344 -21.74 30.34 -4.84
N VAL A 345 -21.58 29.84 -6.06
CA VAL A 345 -22.11 30.53 -7.24
C VAL A 345 -23.61 30.24 -7.32
N ASP A 346 -24.39 31.27 -7.65
CA ASP A 346 -25.82 31.11 -7.91
C ASP A 346 -26.04 30.21 -9.14
N GLU A 347 -26.95 29.25 -9.02
CA GLU A 347 -27.27 28.29 -10.08
C GLU A 347 -27.79 28.99 -11.33
N ALA A 348 -28.46 30.15 -11.18
CA ALA A 348 -28.91 30.96 -12.31
C ALA A 348 -27.74 31.51 -13.15
N VAL A 349 -26.63 31.89 -12.52
CA VAL A 349 -25.44 32.39 -13.22
C VAL A 349 -24.74 31.25 -13.95
N ILE A 350 -24.65 30.07 -13.32
CA ILE A 350 -24.09 28.86 -13.94
C ILE A 350 -24.94 28.48 -15.16
N ALA A 351 -26.27 28.43 -15.02
CA ALA A 351 -27.18 28.10 -16.11
C ALA A 351 -27.13 29.12 -17.26
N ALA A 352 -26.99 30.42 -16.94
CA ALA A 352 -26.83 31.46 -17.95
C ALA A 352 -25.52 31.28 -18.74
N TYR A 353 -24.42 30.93 -18.08
CA TYR A 353 -23.14 30.63 -18.73
C TYR A 353 -23.23 29.36 -19.60
N GLU A 354 -23.82 28.29 -19.10
CA GLU A 354 -24.02 27.04 -19.85
C GLU A 354 -24.93 27.22 -21.08
N ALA A 355 -25.80 28.22 -21.06
CA ALA A 355 -26.61 28.64 -22.21
C ALA A 355 -25.90 29.65 -23.14
N GLU A 356 -24.60 29.90 -22.96
CA GLU A 356 -23.77 30.87 -23.70
C GLU A 356 -24.27 32.34 -23.58
N ARG A 357 -25.07 32.64 -22.56
CA ARG A 357 -25.67 33.97 -22.33
C ARG A 357 -25.04 34.74 -21.17
N GLY A 358 -24.31 34.05 -20.30
CA GLY A 358 -23.73 34.62 -19.09
C GLY A 358 -22.20 34.80 -19.17
N PRO A 359 -21.62 35.63 -18.28
CA PRO A 359 -20.18 35.69 -18.14
C PRO A 359 -19.63 34.37 -17.56
N GLY A 360 -18.38 34.04 -17.88
CA GLY A 360 -17.67 32.91 -17.28
C GLY A 360 -17.37 33.10 -15.79
N PRO A 361 -16.67 32.13 -15.17
CA PRO A 361 -16.27 32.23 -13.77
C PRO A 361 -15.51 33.53 -13.49
N THR A 362 -15.97 34.32 -12.52
CA THR A 362 -15.36 35.60 -12.12
C THR A 362 -14.86 35.55 -10.67
N PRO A 363 -13.83 36.34 -10.29
CA PRO A 363 -13.38 36.43 -8.91
C PRO A 363 -14.47 37.01 -7.98
N PRO A 364 -14.62 36.50 -6.74
CA PRO A 364 -13.94 35.32 -6.18
C PRO A 364 -14.43 34.02 -6.85
N TYR A 365 -13.49 33.23 -7.38
CA TYR A 365 -13.83 32.04 -8.15
C TYR A 365 -14.44 30.95 -7.26
N ALA A 366 -15.52 30.33 -7.74
CA ALA A 366 -16.17 29.24 -7.04
C ALA A 366 -16.60 28.10 -8.01
N PRO A 367 -16.43 26.83 -7.63
CA PRO A 367 -16.81 25.70 -8.48
C PRO A 367 -18.33 25.49 -8.55
N ALA A 368 -18.81 24.98 -9.68
CA ALA A 368 -20.18 24.49 -9.82
C ALA A 368 -20.28 23.09 -9.19
N TRP A 369 -20.91 22.97 -8.02
CA TRP A 369 -20.99 21.68 -7.33
C TRP A 369 -22.02 20.71 -7.94
N GLY A 370 -23.04 21.23 -8.63
CA GLY A 370 -24.04 20.41 -9.33
C GLY A 370 -23.39 19.51 -10.38
N SER A 371 -22.68 20.10 -11.33
CA SER A 371 -21.98 19.41 -12.42
C SER A 371 -20.46 19.61 -12.34
N ILE A 372 -19.72 18.60 -11.84
CA ILE A 372 -18.25 18.70 -11.74
C ILE A 372 -17.58 18.72 -13.10
N GLU A 373 -18.13 18.00 -14.07
CA GLU A 373 -17.60 17.90 -15.43
C GLU A 373 -18.41 18.80 -16.38
N GLY A 374 -19.02 19.87 -15.85
CA GLY A 374 -19.77 20.86 -16.63
C GLY A 374 -18.89 21.95 -17.24
N PRO A 375 -19.38 22.68 -18.26
CA PRO A 375 -18.66 23.76 -18.93
C PRO A 375 -18.10 24.83 -17.96
N TRP A 376 -18.83 25.14 -16.89
CA TRP A 376 -18.38 26.08 -15.86
C TRP A 376 -17.05 25.69 -15.22
N ASN A 377 -16.90 24.43 -14.83
CA ASN A 377 -15.68 23.96 -14.17
C ASN A 377 -14.53 23.74 -15.15
N TYR A 378 -14.80 23.53 -16.44
CA TYR A 378 -13.78 23.56 -17.48
C TYR A 378 -13.25 24.97 -17.73
N ALA A 379 -14.12 25.98 -17.76
CA ALA A 379 -13.68 27.38 -17.81
C ALA A 379 -12.84 27.73 -16.56
N LEU A 380 -13.23 27.22 -15.39
CA LEU A 380 -12.43 27.38 -14.17
C LEU A 380 -11.08 26.64 -14.24
N LEU A 381 -11.02 25.50 -14.92
CA LEU A 381 -9.77 24.77 -15.19
C LEU A 381 -8.84 25.60 -16.11
N GLU A 382 -9.37 26.25 -17.14
CA GLU A 382 -8.58 27.13 -18.02
C GLU A 382 -7.93 28.27 -17.23
N ILE A 383 -8.71 28.98 -16.43
CA ILE A 383 -8.23 30.05 -15.54
C ILE A 383 -7.19 29.51 -14.55
N PHE A 384 -7.42 28.31 -14.01
CA PHE A 384 -6.44 27.62 -13.16
C PHE A 384 -5.13 27.34 -13.90
N MET A 385 -5.19 26.86 -15.14
CA MET A 385 -4.02 26.53 -15.95
C MET A 385 -3.20 27.78 -16.29
N GLU A 386 -3.85 28.89 -16.62
CA GLU A 386 -3.19 30.19 -16.79
C GLU A 386 -2.44 30.60 -15.51
N ALA A 387 -3.11 30.57 -14.36
CA ALA A 387 -2.49 30.89 -13.07
C ALA A 387 -1.36 29.92 -12.70
N TYR A 388 -1.48 28.65 -13.11
CA TYR A 388 -0.47 27.63 -12.88
C TYR A 388 0.79 27.88 -13.72
N MET A 389 0.63 28.19 -15.02
CA MET A 389 1.72 28.45 -15.96
C MET A 389 2.53 29.71 -15.60
N VAL A 390 1.90 30.69 -14.95
CA VAL A 390 2.63 31.87 -14.42
C VAL A 390 3.64 31.48 -13.35
N LYS A 391 3.33 30.47 -12.52
CA LYS A 391 4.17 30.07 -11.37
C LYS A 391 5.08 28.88 -11.67
N TYR A 392 4.68 27.99 -12.58
CA TYR A 392 5.30 26.70 -12.78
C TYR A 392 5.50 26.40 -14.27
N VAL A 393 6.67 25.83 -14.61
CA VAL A 393 6.99 25.42 -15.98
C VAL A 393 6.45 24.02 -16.26
N ILE A 394 5.57 23.91 -17.25
CA ILE A 394 5.08 22.65 -17.80
C ILE A 394 6.02 22.22 -18.92
N ARG A 395 6.56 21.00 -18.84
CA ARG A 395 7.58 20.51 -19.80
C ARG A 395 6.96 19.86 -21.03
N ASN A 396 5.93 19.04 -20.81
CA ASN A 396 5.35 18.15 -21.80
C ASN A 396 3.81 18.21 -21.74
N GLU A 397 3.15 17.85 -22.83
CA GLU A 397 1.68 17.75 -22.91
C GLU A 397 1.11 16.71 -21.94
N GLU A 398 1.76 15.54 -21.79
CA GLU A 398 1.36 14.52 -20.80
C GLU A 398 1.31 15.08 -19.37
N GLN A 399 2.27 15.96 -19.02
CA GLN A 399 2.31 16.60 -17.72
C GLN A 399 1.13 17.56 -17.54
N GLN A 400 0.75 18.27 -18.61
CA GLN A 400 -0.41 19.15 -18.61
C GLN A 400 -1.70 18.36 -18.37
N GLU A 401 -1.90 17.24 -19.06
CA GLU A 401 -3.05 16.36 -18.87
C GLU A 401 -3.12 15.82 -17.43
N ASP A 402 -1.98 15.39 -16.88
CA ASP A 402 -1.88 14.92 -15.50
C ASP A 402 -2.26 16.02 -14.50
N ILE A 403 -1.84 17.27 -14.73
CA ILE A 403 -2.21 18.43 -13.90
C ILE A 403 -3.72 18.70 -13.99
N CYS A 404 -4.30 18.72 -15.19
CA CYS A 404 -5.73 18.89 -15.41
C CYS A 404 -6.53 17.80 -14.67
N LYS A 405 -6.07 16.54 -14.77
CA LYS A 405 -6.67 15.41 -14.05
C LYS A 405 -6.56 15.58 -12.54
N MET A 406 -5.41 16.02 -12.02
CA MET A 406 -5.21 16.28 -10.59
C MET A 406 -6.13 17.39 -10.07
N PHE A 407 -6.39 18.43 -10.88
CA PHE A 407 -7.34 19.49 -10.59
C PHE A 407 -8.77 18.95 -10.48
N MET A 408 -9.25 18.22 -11.49
CA MET A 408 -10.61 17.64 -11.48
C MET A 408 -10.78 16.62 -10.35
N ASP A 409 -9.78 15.76 -10.13
CA ASP A 409 -9.75 14.84 -8.99
C ASP A 409 -9.85 15.58 -7.65
N ARG A 410 -9.25 16.77 -7.55
CA ARG A 410 -9.35 17.60 -6.36
C ARG A 410 -10.73 18.22 -6.21
N LEU A 411 -11.34 18.75 -7.28
CA LEU A 411 -12.72 19.23 -7.26
C LEU A 411 -13.70 18.15 -6.79
N ARG A 412 -13.57 16.91 -7.29
CA ARG A 412 -14.40 15.78 -6.81
C ARG A 412 -14.24 15.53 -5.31
N ARG A 413 -13.01 15.60 -4.78
CA ARG A 413 -12.77 15.46 -3.33
C ARG A 413 -13.36 16.61 -2.52
N LEU A 414 -13.28 17.85 -3.04
CA LEU A 414 -13.87 19.02 -2.40
C LEU A 414 -15.40 18.96 -2.41
N LYS A 415 -16.03 18.57 -3.53
CA LYS A 415 -17.48 18.31 -3.61
C LYS A 415 -17.94 17.33 -2.55
N LYS A 416 -17.20 16.22 -2.36
CA LYS A 416 -17.51 15.24 -1.32
C LYS A 416 -17.50 15.88 0.08
N ARG A 417 -16.60 16.82 0.36
CA ARG A 417 -16.57 17.55 1.64
C ARG A 417 -17.71 18.56 1.76
N VAL A 418 -18.02 19.30 0.69
CA VAL A 418 -19.16 20.22 0.67
C VAL A 418 -20.45 19.44 0.92
N ASN A 419 -20.71 18.38 0.17
CA ASN A 419 -21.89 17.53 0.34
C ASN A 419 -21.99 16.90 1.74
N GLN A 420 -20.85 16.61 2.37
CA GLN A 420 -20.81 16.12 3.75
C GLN A 420 -21.25 17.17 4.76
N ALA A 421 -20.90 18.43 4.52
CA ALA A 421 -21.21 19.54 5.41
C ALA A 421 -22.50 20.26 5.05
N THR A 422 -23.09 19.99 3.88
CA THR A 422 -24.41 20.50 3.52
C THR A 422 -25.46 19.91 4.46
N GLN A 423 -26.24 20.81 5.06
CA GLN A 423 -27.40 20.49 5.89
C GLN A 423 -28.44 19.73 5.04
N VAL A 424 -28.94 18.62 5.57
CA VAL A 424 -30.04 17.89 4.93
C VAL A 424 -31.35 18.66 5.16
N VAL A 425 -32.28 18.61 4.21
CA VAL A 425 -33.57 19.30 4.33
C VAL A 425 -34.28 18.84 5.62
N GLY A 426 -34.59 19.78 6.52
CA GLY A 426 -35.22 19.50 7.82
C GLY A 426 -34.27 19.10 8.95
N GLU A 427 -32.97 18.94 8.68
CA GLU A 427 -31.95 18.73 9.70
C GLU A 427 -31.70 20.05 10.45
N THR A 428 -31.56 20.03 11.77
CA THR A 428 -31.11 21.21 12.56
C THR A 428 -29.58 21.34 12.55
N GLU A 429 -29.04 22.52 12.84
CA GLU A 429 -27.58 22.71 12.91
C GLU A 429 -26.90 21.78 13.94
N VAL A 430 -27.58 21.50 15.06
CA VAL A 430 -27.13 20.56 16.08
C VAL A 430 -27.03 19.13 15.52
N GLN A 431 -28.06 18.68 14.81
CA GLN A 431 -28.07 17.35 14.18
C GLN A 431 -26.99 17.23 13.09
N MET A 432 -26.79 18.28 12.30
CA MET A 432 -25.71 18.32 11.29
C MET A 432 -24.33 18.17 11.94
N ASN A 433 -24.06 18.89 13.03
CA ASN A 433 -22.80 18.79 13.76
C ASN A 433 -22.62 17.39 14.38
N GLU A 434 -23.67 16.80 14.93
CA GLU A 434 -23.65 15.43 15.45
C GLU A 434 -23.34 14.41 14.35
N ARG A 435 -24.01 14.51 13.19
CA ARG A 435 -23.74 13.69 12.00
C ARG A 435 -22.29 13.78 11.56
N LEU A 436 -21.72 14.98 11.49
CA LEU A 436 -20.31 15.21 11.14
C LEU A 436 -19.34 14.59 12.16
N LEU A 437 -19.62 14.74 13.46
CA LEU A 437 -18.81 14.15 14.53
C LEU A 437 -18.85 12.62 14.49
N THR A 438 -20.02 12.02 14.32
CA THR A 438 -20.20 10.58 14.20
C THR A 438 -19.44 10.04 12.99
N ARG A 439 -19.58 10.70 11.83
CA ARG A 439 -18.81 10.33 10.63
C ARG A 439 -17.31 10.43 10.85
N HIS A 440 -16.83 11.48 11.50
CA HIS A 440 -15.42 11.65 11.82
C HIS A 440 -14.91 10.52 12.74
N ARG A 441 -15.68 10.14 13.76
CA ARG A 441 -15.37 9.00 14.65
C ARG A 441 -15.28 7.68 13.86
N ILE A 442 -16.21 7.41 12.96
CA ILE A 442 -16.21 6.24 12.08
C ILE A 442 -14.96 6.21 11.20
N VAL A 443 -14.62 7.34 10.56
CA VAL A 443 -13.42 7.46 9.72
C VAL A 443 -12.15 7.18 10.53
N LEU A 444 -12.01 7.76 11.72
CA LEU A 444 -10.87 7.51 12.61
C LEU A 444 -10.82 6.06 13.09
N ALA A 445 -11.95 5.45 13.41
CA ALA A 445 -12.03 4.03 13.77
C ALA A 445 -11.54 3.15 12.61
N ASN A 446 -12.01 3.41 11.39
CA ASN A 446 -11.59 2.71 10.18
C ASN A 446 -10.11 2.91 9.86
N GLN A 447 -9.59 4.14 9.98
CA GLN A 447 -8.17 4.42 9.81
C GLN A 447 -7.31 3.66 10.81
N ARG A 448 -7.71 3.61 12.09
CA ARG A 448 -7.02 2.81 13.12
C ARG A 448 -7.05 1.32 12.79
N ARG A 449 -8.21 0.77 12.41
CA ARG A 449 -8.35 -0.63 11.98
C ARG A 449 -7.45 -0.93 10.77
N ASN A 450 -7.39 -0.05 9.77
CA ASN A 450 -6.53 -0.19 8.59
C ASN A 450 -5.04 -0.12 8.92
N SER A 451 -4.65 0.85 9.75
CA SER A 451 -3.27 1.02 10.20
C SER A 451 -2.77 -0.22 10.92
N ARG A 452 -3.55 -0.77 11.87
CA ARG A 452 -3.23 -2.02 12.59
C ARG A 452 -3.06 -3.21 11.65
N ARG A 453 -3.90 -3.33 10.61
CA ARG A 453 -3.80 -4.41 9.61
C ARG A 453 -2.54 -4.29 8.77
N ASN A 454 -2.22 -3.08 8.30
CA ASN A 454 -1.00 -2.81 7.56
C ASN A 454 0.25 -3.07 8.40
N GLU A 455 0.23 -2.63 9.66
CA GLU A 455 1.31 -2.90 10.61
C GLU A 455 1.49 -4.40 10.83
N ARG A 456 0.40 -5.14 11.02
CA ARG A 456 0.43 -6.60 11.20
C ARG A 456 1.03 -7.31 10.00
N TYR A 457 0.59 -6.95 8.80
CA TYR A 457 1.16 -7.49 7.56
C TYR A 457 2.66 -7.23 7.50
N ALA A 458 3.08 -5.99 7.73
CA ALA A 458 4.49 -5.60 7.71
C ALA A 458 5.32 -6.31 8.79
N VAL A 459 4.75 -6.57 9.98
CA VAL A 459 5.40 -7.34 11.04
C VAL A 459 5.55 -8.79 10.63
N ARG A 460 4.50 -9.45 10.14
CA ARG A 460 4.55 -10.86 9.71
C ARG A 460 5.53 -11.07 8.56
N SER A 461 5.48 -10.22 7.54
CA SER A 461 6.43 -10.25 6.43
C SER A 461 7.88 -10.08 6.90
N ARG A 462 8.13 -9.22 7.91
CA ARG A 462 9.47 -9.11 8.49
C ARG A 462 9.91 -10.41 9.17
N ILE A 463 9.03 -11.01 9.97
CA ILE A 463 9.33 -12.26 10.70
C ILE A 463 9.67 -13.37 9.71
N THR A 464 8.83 -13.59 8.68
CA THR A 464 9.05 -14.63 7.67
C THR A 464 10.37 -14.44 6.93
N VAL A 465 10.69 -13.22 6.49
CA VAL A 465 11.96 -12.92 5.80
C VAL A 465 13.17 -13.12 6.73
N GLN A 466 13.11 -12.65 7.97
CA GLN A 466 14.21 -12.78 8.93
C GLN A 466 14.50 -14.24 9.27
N ASN A 467 13.45 -15.04 9.47
CA ASN A 467 13.61 -16.46 9.79
C ASN A 467 14.08 -17.28 8.59
N ALA A 468 13.56 -16.99 7.40
CA ALA A 468 14.06 -17.59 6.16
C ALA A 468 15.56 -17.33 5.97
N ALA A 469 16.04 -16.13 6.31
CA ALA A 469 17.46 -15.79 6.24
C ALA A 469 18.32 -16.44 7.34
N SER A 470 17.72 -16.73 8.50
CA SER A 470 18.44 -17.25 9.68
C SER A 470 18.51 -18.78 9.73
N GLN A 471 17.58 -19.48 9.07
CA GLN A 471 17.51 -20.95 9.07
C GLN A 471 18.23 -21.57 7.86
N LYS A 472 18.52 -22.87 7.95
CA LYS A 472 19.12 -23.69 6.89
C LYS A 472 18.26 -24.95 6.67
N GLY A 473 18.41 -25.60 5.51
CA GLY A 473 17.67 -26.83 5.17
C GLY A 473 16.16 -26.58 5.09
N ASP A 474 15.36 -27.56 5.53
CA ASP A 474 13.89 -27.54 5.44
C ASP A 474 13.27 -26.32 6.13
N GLY A 475 13.81 -25.89 7.26
CA GLY A 475 13.29 -24.73 7.99
C GLY A 475 13.31 -23.45 7.15
N ARG A 476 14.36 -23.24 6.35
CA ARG A 476 14.43 -22.13 5.40
C ARG A 476 13.32 -22.22 4.37
N VAL A 477 13.11 -23.39 3.77
CA VAL A 477 12.07 -23.63 2.76
C VAL A 477 10.68 -23.32 3.32
N VAL A 478 10.38 -23.80 4.53
CA VAL A 478 9.10 -23.53 5.20
C VAL A 478 8.89 -22.03 5.43
N TRP A 479 9.91 -21.31 5.90
CA TRP A 479 9.80 -19.86 6.12
C TRP A 479 9.67 -19.05 4.83
N GLU A 480 10.36 -19.45 3.76
CA GLU A 480 10.19 -18.84 2.44
C GLU A 480 8.77 -19.05 1.89
N HIS A 481 8.21 -20.25 2.08
CA HIS A 481 6.83 -20.53 1.73
C HIS A 481 5.82 -19.75 2.59
N LEU A 482 6.08 -19.59 3.89
CA LEU A 482 5.25 -18.73 4.75
C LEU A 482 5.32 -17.25 4.34
N ASP A 483 6.47 -16.78 3.84
CA ASP A 483 6.60 -15.43 3.27
C ASP A 483 5.73 -15.27 2.02
N GLU A 484 5.76 -16.26 1.11
CA GLU A 484 4.92 -16.30 -0.09
C GLU A 484 3.43 -16.29 0.25
N VAL A 485 2.99 -17.12 1.20
CA VAL A 485 1.61 -17.15 1.69
C VAL A 485 1.22 -15.79 2.29
N THR A 486 2.10 -15.18 3.07
CA THR A 486 1.86 -13.86 3.70
C THR A 486 1.75 -12.76 2.65
N ALA A 487 2.65 -12.75 1.67
CA ALA A 487 2.66 -11.79 0.56
C ALA A 487 1.40 -11.93 -0.31
N THR A 488 0.99 -13.17 -0.61
CA THR A 488 -0.22 -13.47 -1.39
C THR A 488 -1.48 -12.98 -0.67
N LEU A 489 -1.55 -13.15 0.65
CA LEU A 489 -2.64 -12.63 1.47
C LEU A 489 -2.66 -11.08 1.55
N GLY A 490 -1.49 -10.45 1.62
CA GLY A 490 -1.35 -9.00 1.76
C GLY A 490 -1.96 -8.43 3.05
N ALA A 491 -2.07 -7.11 3.13
CA ALA A 491 -2.74 -6.43 4.26
C ALA A 491 -4.25 -6.72 4.31
N GLY A 492 -4.87 -6.96 3.15
CA GLY A 492 -6.24 -7.44 3.06
C GLY A 492 -6.42 -8.80 3.74
N GLY A 493 -5.40 -9.65 3.72
CA GLY A 493 -5.40 -10.96 4.37
C GLY A 493 -5.10 -10.90 5.86
N MET A 494 -4.98 -9.72 6.49
CA MET A 494 -4.77 -9.64 7.93
C MET A 494 -6.11 -9.58 8.67
N SER A 495 -6.23 -10.32 9.78
CA SER A 495 -7.43 -10.31 10.62
C SER A 495 -7.75 -8.90 11.12
N SER A 496 -9.02 -8.61 11.34
CA SER A 496 -9.44 -7.40 12.07
C SER A 496 -9.42 -7.70 13.57
N ASP A 497 -9.04 -6.72 14.38
CA ASP A 497 -9.03 -6.85 15.84
C ASP A 497 -9.92 -5.79 16.45
N GLU A 498 -10.76 -6.21 17.38
CA GLU A 498 -11.53 -5.34 18.27
C GLU A 498 -10.74 -5.11 19.54
N SER A 499 -10.67 -3.85 19.97
CA SER A 499 -10.16 -3.51 21.30
C SER A 499 -11.29 -3.67 22.29
N ASP A 500 -11.05 -4.51 23.29
CA ASP A 500 -12.00 -4.77 24.35
C ASP A 500 -11.24 -4.88 25.68
N VAL A 501 -11.98 -4.98 26.77
CA VAL A 501 -11.46 -5.21 28.11
C VAL A 501 -11.81 -6.64 28.50
N ASP A 502 -10.80 -7.40 28.90
CA ASP A 502 -10.99 -8.76 29.42
C ASP A 502 -11.64 -8.73 30.81
N ASP A 503 -12.06 -9.89 31.31
CA ASP A 503 -12.67 -10.01 32.65
C ASP A 503 -11.77 -9.43 33.76
N ASP A 504 -10.44 -9.45 33.56
CA ASP A 504 -9.44 -8.89 34.47
C ASP A 504 -9.22 -7.37 34.34
N GLY A 505 -10.03 -6.65 33.55
CA GLY A 505 -9.82 -5.22 33.28
C GLY A 505 -8.65 -4.92 32.32
N GLN A 506 -7.98 -5.96 31.79
CA GLN A 506 -6.86 -5.79 30.88
C GLN A 506 -7.32 -5.47 29.46
N LYS A 507 -6.65 -4.54 28.79
CA LYS A 507 -6.93 -4.20 27.38
C LYS A 507 -6.44 -5.32 26.46
N ILE A 508 -7.36 -6.09 25.91
CA ILE A 508 -7.07 -7.22 25.02
C ILE A 508 -7.57 -6.93 23.60
N TYR A 509 -6.92 -7.53 22.61
CA TYR A 509 -7.45 -7.57 21.25
C TYR A 509 -8.16 -8.90 20.98
N PHE A 510 -9.45 -8.83 20.67
CA PHE A 510 -10.20 -9.98 20.17
C PHE A 510 -10.10 -10.03 18.65
N VAL A 511 -9.67 -11.18 18.14
CA VAL A 511 -9.48 -11.38 16.70
C VAL A 511 -10.80 -11.81 16.07
N LYS A 512 -11.32 -11.02 15.12
CA LYS A 512 -12.52 -11.37 14.35
C LYS A 512 -12.28 -12.59 13.44
N LYS A 513 -13.29 -13.43 13.28
CA LYS A 513 -13.28 -14.58 12.38
C LYS A 513 -13.51 -14.14 10.94
N MET A 514 -12.78 -14.73 9.99
CA MET A 514 -12.97 -14.54 8.55
C MET A 514 -13.56 -15.81 7.95
N SER A 515 -14.87 -15.85 7.76
CA SER A 515 -15.61 -17.02 7.26
C SER A 515 -15.10 -17.50 5.91
N TRP A 516 -14.73 -16.59 5.01
CA TRP A 516 -14.20 -16.91 3.69
C TRP A 516 -12.80 -17.53 3.70
N ARG A 517 -12.04 -17.44 4.80
CA ARG A 517 -10.63 -17.88 4.82
C ARG A 517 -10.48 -19.32 5.29
N LYS A 518 -9.65 -20.10 4.60
CA LYS A 518 -9.31 -21.47 5.02
C LYS A 518 -8.67 -21.50 6.41
N LEU A 519 -9.14 -22.42 7.27
CA LEU A 519 -8.69 -22.50 8.67
C LEU A 519 -7.20 -22.81 8.80
N GLY A 520 -6.64 -23.64 7.89
CA GLY A 520 -5.21 -23.95 7.86
C GLY A 520 -4.31 -22.71 7.71
N LEU A 521 -4.76 -21.67 6.99
CA LEU A 521 -4.03 -20.40 6.88
C LEU A 521 -4.01 -19.64 8.20
N VAL A 522 -5.08 -19.74 9.01
CA VAL A 522 -5.14 -19.11 10.33
C VAL A 522 -4.07 -19.71 11.24
N SER A 523 -3.93 -21.03 11.25
CA SER A 523 -2.89 -21.74 12.01
C SER A 523 -1.49 -21.32 11.59
N ARG A 524 -1.22 -21.20 10.29
CA ARG A 524 0.06 -20.70 9.76
C ARG A 524 0.39 -19.29 10.25
N MET A 525 -0.59 -18.38 10.20
CA MET A 525 -0.43 -17.01 10.70
C MET A 525 -0.22 -16.95 12.22
N ILE A 526 -0.79 -17.89 12.98
CA ILE A 526 -0.51 -18.03 14.42
C ILE A 526 0.94 -18.44 14.64
N SER A 527 1.45 -19.40 13.87
CA SER A 527 2.85 -19.82 13.95
C SER A 527 3.81 -18.66 13.68
N VAL A 528 3.52 -17.83 12.66
CA VAL A 528 4.30 -16.61 12.38
C VAL A 528 4.22 -15.62 13.57
N ASP A 529 3.03 -15.37 14.11
CA ASP A 529 2.86 -14.43 15.24
C ASP A 529 3.59 -14.90 16.52
N ARG A 530 3.67 -16.21 16.75
CA ARG A 530 4.35 -16.81 17.91
C ARG A 530 5.87 -16.66 17.86
N ASP A 531 6.46 -16.65 16.67
CA ASP A 531 7.90 -16.47 16.48
C ASP A 531 8.33 -14.99 16.55
N ARG A 532 7.39 -14.08 16.78
CA ARG A 532 7.71 -12.66 16.90
C ARG A 532 8.68 -12.44 18.08
N ASN A 533 9.90 -12.00 17.79
CA ASN A 533 10.83 -11.59 18.82
C ASN A 533 10.47 -10.19 19.35
N PHE A 534 10.18 -10.11 20.65
CA PHE A 534 9.91 -8.86 21.38
C PHE A 534 11.09 -8.42 22.25
N LYS A 535 12.11 -9.27 22.36
CA LYS A 535 13.33 -9.00 23.10
C LYS A 535 14.39 -8.43 22.16
N ASN A 536 15.14 -7.44 22.63
CA ASN A 536 16.33 -6.97 21.93
C ASN A 536 17.50 -7.95 22.09
N CYS A 537 18.66 -7.60 21.52
CA CYS A 537 19.92 -8.33 21.69
C CYS A 537 20.41 -8.47 23.14
N TYR A 538 19.86 -7.71 24.09
CA TYR A 538 20.14 -7.78 25.52
C TYR A 538 19.02 -8.49 26.30
N GLU A 539 18.14 -9.21 25.60
CA GLU A 539 16.97 -9.89 26.16
C GLU A 539 15.91 -8.99 26.83
N ASN A 540 16.08 -7.67 26.74
CA ASN A 540 15.14 -6.70 27.29
C ASN A 540 13.96 -6.50 26.34
N ILE A 541 12.74 -6.41 26.89
CA ILE A 541 11.55 -6.02 26.14
C ILE A 541 11.67 -4.54 25.79
N VAL A 542 11.66 -4.22 24.49
CA VAL A 542 11.75 -2.82 24.05
C VAL A 542 10.35 -2.21 23.97
N GLY A 543 10.11 -1.19 24.80
CA GLY A 543 8.87 -0.42 24.82
C GLY A 543 7.68 -1.19 25.42
N SER A 544 6.46 -0.76 25.09
CA SER A 544 5.26 -1.50 25.48
C SER A 544 5.22 -2.83 24.74
N GLY A 545 5.19 -3.93 25.49
CA GLY A 545 5.01 -5.26 24.93
C GLY A 545 3.76 -5.33 24.03
N PRO A 546 3.70 -6.32 23.11
CA PRO A 546 2.51 -6.55 22.30
C PRO A 546 1.30 -6.75 23.22
N ARG A 547 0.18 -6.12 22.88
CA ARG A 547 -1.05 -6.45 23.60
C ARG A 547 -1.43 -7.90 23.34
N PRO A 548 -1.88 -8.64 24.37
CA PRO A 548 -2.34 -10.02 24.19
C PRO A 548 -3.50 -10.06 23.21
N ARG A 549 -3.55 -11.14 22.42
CA ARG A 549 -4.58 -11.36 21.40
C ARG A 549 -5.30 -12.66 21.72
N LYS A 550 -6.61 -12.58 21.94
CA LYS A 550 -7.46 -13.74 22.22
C LYS A 550 -8.36 -14.03 21.01
N ARG A 551 -8.61 -15.32 20.77
CA ARG A 551 -9.62 -15.80 19.82
C ARG A 551 -10.75 -16.42 20.62
N ARG A 552 -11.94 -15.85 20.54
CA ARG A 552 -13.14 -16.44 21.17
C ARG A 552 -13.60 -17.64 20.34
N VAL A 553 -14.21 -18.63 20.99
CA VAL A 553 -14.86 -19.77 20.30
C VAL A 553 -15.96 -19.23 19.37
N ASN A 554 -16.76 -18.29 19.87
CA ASN A 554 -17.78 -17.57 19.12
C ASN A 554 -17.27 -16.18 18.73
N ALA A 555 -16.13 -16.11 18.05
CA ALA A 555 -15.57 -14.83 17.60
C ALA A 555 -16.50 -14.17 16.57
N THR A 556 -16.74 -12.87 16.74
CA THR A 556 -17.50 -12.03 15.80
C THR A 556 -16.94 -12.17 14.39
N GLU A 557 -17.81 -12.41 13.42
CA GLU A 557 -17.41 -12.46 12.02
C GLU A 557 -17.02 -11.06 11.53
N THR A 558 -15.99 -10.97 10.71
CA THR A 558 -15.65 -9.69 10.10
C THR A 558 -16.58 -9.41 8.93
N SER A 559 -17.08 -8.17 8.83
CA SER A 559 -17.84 -7.66 7.68
C SER A 559 -17.00 -7.48 6.39
N ARG A 560 -15.79 -8.06 6.37
CA ARG A 560 -14.83 -7.79 5.29
C ARG A 560 -15.07 -8.71 4.12
N ARG A 561 -15.27 -8.09 2.95
CA ARG A 561 -15.36 -8.78 1.66
C ARG A 561 -14.14 -9.68 1.41
N PRO A 562 -14.36 -10.85 0.77
CA PRO A 562 -13.27 -11.73 0.32
C PRO A 562 -12.35 -10.98 -0.65
N ILE A 563 -11.07 -11.35 -0.68
CA ILE A 563 -10.08 -10.74 -1.56
C ILE A 563 -10.15 -11.45 -2.92
N PRO A 564 -10.37 -10.74 -4.04
CA PRO A 564 -10.33 -11.34 -5.37
C PRO A 564 -8.89 -11.69 -5.77
N GLY A 565 -8.72 -12.68 -6.64
CA GLY A 565 -7.42 -13.09 -7.19
C GLY A 565 -6.56 -13.94 -6.26
N LEU A 566 -7.11 -14.47 -5.15
CA LEU A 566 -6.38 -15.41 -4.30
C LEU A 566 -6.43 -16.84 -4.88
N PRO A 567 -5.45 -17.70 -4.55
CA PRO A 567 -5.53 -19.13 -4.88
C PRO A 567 -6.81 -19.77 -4.33
N VAL A 568 -7.43 -20.68 -5.07
CA VAL A 568 -8.70 -21.30 -4.68
C VAL A 568 -8.64 -21.97 -3.30
N ASN A 569 -7.50 -22.55 -2.95
CA ASN A 569 -7.28 -23.19 -1.65
C ASN A 569 -7.00 -22.21 -0.49
N PHE A 570 -7.05 -20.89 -0.72
CA PHE A 570 -7.03 -19.89 0.34
C PHE A 570 -8.43 -19.59 0.88
N TYR A 571 -9.46 -19.91 0.09
CA TYR A 571 -10.84 -19.81 0.51
C TYR A 571 -11.24 -21.03 1.35
N ASN A 572 -12.18 -20.84 2.27
CA ASN A 572 -12.79 -21.94 2.99
C ASN A 572 -13.64 -22.75 2.00
N ASP A 573 -13.41 -24.05 1.93
CA ASP A 573 -14.01 -24.92 0.91
C ASP A 573 -15.56 -24.91 0.98
N GLY A 574 -16.14 -24.93 2.18
CA GLY A 574 -17.59 -24.85 2.39
C GLY A 574 -18.17 -23.51 1.98
N TRP A 575 -17.53 -22.41 2.39
CA TRP A 575 -17.93 -21.05 2.01
C TRP A 575 -17.83 -20.84 0.50
N TYR A 576 -16.74 -21.27 -0.14
CA TYR A 576 -16.53 -21.10 -1.58
C TYR A 576 -17.51 -21.93 -2.40
N SER A 577 -17.86 -23.14 -1.92
CA SER A 577 -18.81 -24.02 -2.59
C SER A 577 -20.22 -23.43 -2.64
N GLN A 578 -20.62 -22.67 -1.61
CA GLN A 578 -21.91 -21.98 -1.51
C GLN A 578 -22.06 -20.77 -2.45
N LEU A 579 -20.98 -20.31 -3.08
CA LEU A 579 -21.04 -19.18 -4.01
C LEU A 579 -21.59 -19.59 -5.37
N ASN A 580 -22.41 -18.71 -5.95
CA ASN A 580 -22.89 -18.82 -7.33
C ASN A 580 -21.73 -18.64 -8.33
N GLU A 581 -21.88 -19.14 -9.56
CA GLU A 581 -20.83 -19.04 -10.59
C GLU A 581 -20.41 -17.60 -10.89
N GLY A 582 -21.37 -16.66 -10.91
CA GLY A 582 -21.07 -15.24 -11.07
C GLY A 582 -20.21 -14.66 -9.94
N GLN A 583 -20.46 -15.08 -8.68
CA GLN A 583 -19.66 -14.67 -7.52
C GLN A 583 -18.26 -15.30 -7.57
N LYS A 584 -18.15 -16.57 -7.95
CA LYS A 584 -16.85 -17.25 -8.19
C LYS A 584 -16.05 -16.56 -9.29
N LYS A 585 -16.71 -16.14 -10.38
CA LYS A 585 -16.10 -15.37 -11.47
C LYS A 585 -15.63 -13.99 -10.99
N GLN A 586 -16.41 -13.30 -10.16
CA GLN A 586 -16.00 -12.01 -9.56
C GLN A 586 -14.79 -12.16 -8.63
N LEU A 587 -14.67 -13.29 -7.94
CA LEU A 587 -13.49 -13.59 -7.13
C LEU A 587 -12.24 -13.82 -7.99
N ASP A 588 -12.38 -14.24 -9.24
CA ASP A 588 -11.25 -14.53 -10.14
C ASP A 588 -10.18 -15.41 -9.46
N ALA A 589 -10.63 -16.50 -8.83
CA ALA A 589 -9.77 -17.34 -8.01
C ALA A 589 -8.66 -17.97 -8.86
N LYS A 590 -7.42 -17.84 -8.40
CA LYS A 590 -6.25 -18.41 -9.08
C LYS A 590 -6.14 -19.92 -8.82
N PRO A 591 -5.35 -20.64 -9.63
CA PRO A 591 -5.01 -22.04 -9.34
C PRO A 591 -4.49 -22.22 -7.92
N ALA A 592 -4.75 -23.38 -7.33
CA ALA A 592 -4.33 -23.68 -5.96
C ALA A 592 -2.82 -23.53 -5.80
N LEU A 593 -2.39 -22.90 -4.71
CA LEU A 593 -0.99 -22.80 -4.34
C LEU A 593 -0.59 -24.06 -3.58
N ASP A 594 0.49 -24.73 -3.93
CA ASP A 594 0.94 -25.91 -3.18
C ASP A 594 1.36 -25.52 -1.75
N LEU A 595 0.57 -25.93 -0.75
CA LEU A 595 0.76 -25.52 0.64
C LEU A 595 1.62 -26.54 1.38
N ILE A 596 2.90 -26.19 1.61
CA ILE A 596 3.83 -27.06 2.32
C ILE A 596 3.32 -27.35 3.73
N GLU A 597 3.12 -28.61 4.07
CA GLU A 597 2.81 -29.01 5.44
C GLU A 597 4.06 -29.03 6.31
N PHE A 598 3.93 -28.48 7.51
CA PHE A 598 5.04 -28.38 8.44
C PHE A 598 4.58 -28.62 9.86
N GLU A 599 5.47 -29.21 10.65
CA GLU A 599 5.30 -29.37 12.07
C GLU A 599 6.28 -28.45 12.82
N ARG A 600 5.86 -28.04 14.01
CA ARG A 600 6.75 -27.35 14.93
C ARG A 600 7.59 -28.38 15.67
N VAL A 601 8.91 -28.30 15.53
CA VAL A 601 9.82 -29.06 16.40
C VAL A 601 10.01 -28.25 17.67
N GLU A 602 9.54 -28.78 18.80
CA GLU A 602 9.90 -28.24 20.12
C GLU A 602 11.41 -28.42 20.30
N GLY A 603 12.11 -27.33 20.60
CA GLY A 603 13.57 -27.24 20.61
C GLY A 603 14.11 -26.74 21.92
#